data_AF-A0A7C4APD3-F1
#
_entry.id   AF-A0A7C4APD3-F1
#
_cell.length_a   1.000
_cell.length_b   1.000
_cell.length_c   1.000
_cell.angle_alpha   90.00
_cell.angle_beta   90.00
_cell.angle_gamma   90.00
#
_symmetry.space_group_name_H-M   'P 1'
#
loop_
_entity.id
_entity.type
_entity.pdbx_description
1 polymer ?
#
loop_
_entity_poly.entity_id
_entity_poly.type
_entity_poly.pdbx_seq_one_letter_code
_entity_poly.pdbx_strand_id
1 'polypeptide(L)'
;MPVCAQCKKDFHLTGSIGRGDTCPFCGADLRCCLNCRHYDTAAYNQCREPNAERVLEKDRSNFCDFFSVAAAPSDHKTTTPPSPKANPLDALFNKTKKARHGN
;
A
#
# COMPACT_ATOMS: atom_id res chain seq x y z
N MET A 1 10.86 10.36 -8.36
CA MET A 1 11.76 9.25 -8.75
C MET A 1 11.44 8.07 -7.84
N PRO A 2 11.34 6.84 -8.33
CA PRO A 2 11.21 5.66 -7.47
C PRO A 2 12.52 5.37 -6.73
N VAL A 3 12.44 4.57 -5.66
CA VAL A 3 13.59 4.12 -4.87
C VAL A 3 13.65 2.60 -4.93
N CYS A 4 14.84 2.04 -5.14
CA CYS A 4 15.04 0.61 -5.09
C CYS A 4 14.90 0.10 -3.65
N ALA A 5 13.99 -0.85 -3.41
CA ALA A 5 13.78 -1.43 -2.10
C ALA A 5 15.02 -2.15 -1.55
N GLN A 6 15.91 -2.65 -2.42
CA GLN A 6 17.11 -3.38 -1.99
C GLN A 6 18.25 -2.45 -1.60
N CYS A 7 18.66 -1.52 -2.47
CA CYS A 7 19.82 -0.66 -2.22
C CYS A 7 19.48 0.76 -1.76
N LYS A 8 18.20 1.12 -1.71
CA LYS A 8 17.67 2.42 -1.29
C LYS A 8 18.10 3.63 -2.13
N LYS A 9 18.75 3.41 -3.28
CA LYS A 9 19.06 4.48 -4.23
C LYS A 9 17.84 4.79 -5.10
N ASP A 10 17.66 6.06 -5.38
CA ASP A 10 16.71 6.52 -6.39
C ASP A 10 17.17 6.12 -7.78
N PHE A 11 16.22 5.84 -8.68
CA PHE A 11 16.51 5.58 -10.08
C PHE A 11 15.55 6.36 -10.98
N HIS A 12 16.02 6.67 -12.18
CA HIS A 12 15.18 7.29 -13.18
C HIS A 12 14.40 6.23 -13.95
N LEU A 13 13.11 6.47 -14.17
CA LEU A 13 12.23 5.56 -14.87
C LEU A 13 11.68 6.24 -16.12
N THR A 14 12.02 5.70 -17.29
CA THR A 14 11.44 6.11 -18.58
C THR A 14 10.30 5.15 -18.94
N GLY A 15 9.09 5.43 -18.48
CA GLY A 15 7.90 4.61 -18.74
C GLY A 15 7.53 3.66 -17.59
N SER A 16 7.10 2.45 -17.92
CA SER A 16 6.72 1.40 -16.95
C SER A 16 7.85 0.39 -16.74
N ILE A 17 7.96 -0.16 -15.53
CA ILE A 17 8.92 -1.23 -15.22
C ILE A 17 8.46 -2.55 -15.86
N GLY A 18 9.26 -3.06 -16.79
CA GLY A 18 9.14 -4.37 -17.40
C GLY A 18 9.60 -5.50 -16.47
N ARG A 19 9.41 -6.76 -16.91
CA ARG A 19 9.72 -7.95 -16.10
C ARG A 19 11.21 -8.17 -15.85
N GLY A 20 12.05 -7.76 -16.80
CA GLY A 20 13.51 -7.93 -16.73
C GLY A 20 14.26 -6.67 -16.29
N ASP A 21 13.54 -5.62 -15.90
CA ASP A 21 14.17 -4.37 -15.50
C ASP A 21 14.83 -4.55 -14.12
N THR A 22 16.11 -4.22 -14.06
CA THR A 22 16.93 -4.34 -12.86
C THR A 22 17.45 -2.99 -12.41
N CYS A 23 17.74 -2.88 -11.11
CA CYS A 23 18.30 -1.68 -10.54
C CYS A 23 19.70 -1.43 -11.11
N PRO A 24 20.00 -0.24 -11.68
CA PRO A 24 21.29 0.05 -12.28
C PRO A 24 22.45 0.10 -11.26
N PHE A 25 22.15 0.07 -9.97
CA PHE A 25 23.14 0.19 -8.90
C PHE A 25 23.45 -1.12 -8.18
N CYS A 26 22.50 -2.05 -8.10
CA CYS A 26 22.67 -3.31 -7.37
C CYS A 26 22.20 -4.55 -8.13
N GLY A 27 21.64 -4.40 -9.33
CA GLY A 27 21.16 -5.51 -10.15
C GLY A 27 19.89 -6.20 -9.64
N ALA A 28 19.29 -5.74 -8.54
CA ALA A 28 18.05 -6.32 -8.02
C ALA A 28 16.87 -6.08 -8.97
N ASP A 29 15.92 -7.02 -9.00
CA ASP A 29 14.71 -6.91 -9.79
C ASP A 29 13.88 -5.70 -9.35
N LEU A 30 13.52 -4.84 -10.31
CA LEU A 30 12.69 -3.68 -10.02
C LEU A 30 11.20 -4.03 -9.96
N ARG A 31 10.75 -5.03 -10.72
CA ARG A 31 9.38 -5.55 -10.69
C ARG A 31 9.19 -6.59 -9.57
N CYS A 32 9.40 -6.19 -8.33
CA CYS A 32 9.18 -7.03 -7.14
C CYS A 32 8.12 -6.41 -6.23
N CYS A 33 7.51 -7.21 -5.34
CA CYS A 33 6.49 -6.69 -4.43
C CYS A 33 7.03 -5.54 -3.56
N LEU A 34 8.29 -5.63 -3.11
CA LEU A 34 8.89 -4.58 -2.27
C LEU A 34 8.98 -3.20 -2.95
N ASN A 35 8.99 -3.14 -4.28
CA ASN A 35 8.95 -1.89 -5.04
C ASN A 35 7.53 -1.48 -5.47
N CYS A 36 6.51 -2.28 -5.15
CA CYS A 36 5.13 -2.05 -5.56
C CYS A 36 4.40 -1.14 -4.55
N ARG A 37 3.64 -0.16 -5.03
CA ARG A 37 2.80 0.73 -4.20
C ARG A 37 1.71 0.00 -3.41
N HIS A 38 1.35 -1.22 -3.83
CA HIS A 38 0.32 -2.04 -3.19
C HIS A 38 0.86 -2.93 -2.08
N TYR A 39 2.18 -3.06 -1.93
CA TYR A 39 2.77 -3.89 -0.89
C TYR A 39 2.57 -3.27 0.49
N ASP A 40 2.08 -4.08 1.41
CA ASP A 40 1.82 -3.70 2.80
C ASP A 40 1.96 -4.94 3.68
N THR A 41 2.92 -4.93 4.60
CA THR A 41 3.20 -6.08 5.49
C THR A 41 2.03 -6.42 6.42
N ALA A 42 1.13 -5.47 6.70
CA ALA A 42 -0.04 -5.68 7.55
C ALA A 42 -1.26 -6.24 6.81
N ALA A 43 -1.24 -6.27 5.48
CA ALA A 43 -2.33 -6.84 4.69
C ALA A 43 -2.25 -8.38 4.64
N TYR A 44 -3.39 -9.06 4.48
CA TYR A 44 -3.51 -10.53 4.52
C TYR A 44 -2.53 -11.26 3.58
N ASN A 45 -2.41 -10.80 2.33
CA ASN A 45 -1.48 -11.35 1.34
C ASN A 45 -0.17 -10.54 1.21
N GLN A 46 0.06 -9.66 2.18
CA GLN A 46 1.05 -8.59 2.13
C GLN A 46 0.87 -7.68 0.90
N CYS A 47 -0.38 -7.55 0.44
CA CYS A 47 -0.80 -6.78 -0.71
C CYS A 47 -2.17 -6.16 -0.44
N ARG A 48 -2.33 -4.87 -0.76
CA ARG A 48 -3.59 -4.13 -0.62
C ARG A 48 -4.55 -4.33 -1.79
N GLU A 49 -4.09 -4.90 -2.90
CA GLU A 49 -4.94 -5.26 -4.03
C GLU A 49 -5.50 -6.67 -3.80
N PRO A 50 -6.80 -6.84 -3.45
CA PRO A 50 -7.37 -8.12 -3.09
C PRO A 50 -7.43 -9.11 -4.26
N ASN A 51 -7.48 -8.62 -5.51
CA ASN A 51 -7.54 -9.48 -6.71
C ASN A 51 -6.15 -9.86 -7.24
N ALA A 52 -5.08 -9.33 -6.65
CA ALA A 52 -3.73 -9.69 -7.06
C ALA A 52 -3.39 -11.13 -6.66
N GLU A 53 -2.70 -11.84 -7.56
CA GLU A 53 -2.15 -13.15 -7.25
C GLU A 53 -1.16 -13.06 -6.08
N ARG A 54 -1.17 -14.09 -5.22
CA ARG A 54 -0.26 -14.18 -4.08
C ARG A 54 1.16 -14.50 -4.54
N VAL A 55 2.04 -13.51 -4.46
CA VAL A 55 3.50 -13.69 -4.65
C VAL A 55 4.13 -14.17 -3.33
N LEU A 56 4.98 -15.20 -3.35
CA LEU A 56 5.70 -15.69 -2.17
C LEU A 56 7.01 -14.91 -1.96
N GLU A 57 7.88 -14.90 -2.98
CA GLU A 57 9.17 -14.20 -2.96
C GLU A 57 8.97 -12.70 -3.23
N LYS A 58 8.86 -11.90 -2.17
CA LYS A 58 8.47 -10.48 -2.28
C LYS A 58 9.58 -9.59 -2.88
N ASP A 59 10.83 -10.01 -2.78
CA ASP A 59 12.03 -9.29 -3.21
C ASP A 59 12.50 -9.67 -4.63
N ARG A 60 11.88 -10.68 -5.26
CA ARG A 60 12.20 -11.14 -6.62
C ARG A 60 11.18 -10.69 -7.65
N SER A 61 11.58 -10.75 -8.93
CA SER A 61 10.71 -10.44 -10.07
C SER A 61 9.41 -11.25 -10.01
N ASN A 62 8.28 -10.58 -10.29
CA ASN A 62 6.96 -11.19 -10.30
C ASN A 62 6.18 -10.88 -11.58
N PHE A 63 5.10 -11.65 -11.78
CA PHE A 63 4.18 -11.52 -12.93
C PHE A 63 2.88 -10.79 -12.58
N CYS A 64 2.80 -10.13 -11.42
CA CYS A 64 1.56 -9.53 -10.94
C CYS A 64 1.08 -8.43 -11.90
N ASP A 65 -0.10 -8.58 -12.50
CA ASP A 65 -0.66 -7.60 -13.43
C ASP A 65 -0.99 -6.25 -12.79
N PHE A 66 -1.21 -6.24 -11.47
CA PHE A 66 -1.49 -5.04 -10.67
C PHE A 66 -0.23 -4.31 -10.20
N PHE A 67 0.96 -4.75 -10.61
CA PHE A 67 2.20 -4.10 -10.22
C PHE A 67 2.23 -2.63 -10.66
N SER A 68 2.54 -1.74 -9.72
CA SER A 68 2.77 -0.33 -9.97
C SER A 68 3.84 0.16 -9.03
N VAL A 69 4.90 0.79 -9.57
CA VAL A 69 6.05 1.22 -8.77
C VAL A 69 5.66 2.28 -7.74
N ALA A 70 6.15 2.14 -6.51
CA ALA A 70 6.00 3.16 -5.48
C ALA A 70 6.80 4.42 -5.86
N ALA A 71 6.19 5.59 -5.71
CA ALA A 71 6.93 6.85 -5.74
C ALA A 71 7.85 6.94 -4.52
N ALA A 72 8.99 7.64 -4.62
CA ALA A 72 9.76 7.99 -3.43
C ALA A 72 8.83 8.65 -2.40
N PRO A 73 9.02 8.36 -1.10
CA PRO A 73 8.39 9.15 -0.06
C PRO A 73 8.80 10.60 -0.31
N SER A 74 7.82 11.42 -0.68
CA SER A 74 8.03 12.86 -0.68
C SER A 74 8.02 13.26 0.78
N ASP A 75 9.00 14.04 1.24
CA ASP A 75 9.00 14.71 2.56
C ASP A 75 7.90 15.78 2.67
N HIS A 76 6.73 15.49 2.12
CA HIS A 76 5.52 16.20 2.44
C HIS A 76 5.15 15.78 3.87
N LYS A 77 5.55 16.60 4.83
CA LYS A 77 4.90 16.75 6.13
C LYS A 77 3.44 17.17 5.88
N THR A 78 2.62 16.25 5.38
CA THR A 78 1.18 16.43 5.31
C THR A 78 0.68 16.22 6.72
N THR A 79 0.53 17.32 7.43
CA THR A 79 -0.22 17.43 8.68
C THR A 79 -1.69 17.21 8.34
N THR A 80 -2.08 15.96 8.06
CA THR A 80 -3.48 15.56 8.13
C THR A 80 -3.68 15.01 9.54
N PRO A 81 -4.39 15.72 10.44
CA PRO A 81 -4.76 15.12 11.71
C PRO A 81 -5.56 13.85 11.43
N PRO A 82 -5.36 12.76 12.20
CA PRO A 82 -6.17 11.56 12.02
C PRO A 82 -7.63 11.93 12.22
N SER A 83 -8.44 11.78 11.17
CA SER A 83 -9.90 11.85 11.28
C SER A 83 -10.32 10.90 12.39
N PRO A 84 -11.12 11.33 13.38
CA PRO A 84 -11.60 10.41 14.39
C PRO A 84 -12.46 9.37 13.67
N LYS A 85 -12.01 8.10 13.69
CA LYS A 85 -12.83 6.97 13.30
C LYS A 85 -13.97 6.91 14.31
N ALA A 86 -15.08 7.57 14.00
CA ALA A 86 -16.33 7.30 14.69
C ALA A 86 -16.68 5.84 14.40
N ASN A 87 -16.63 5.00 15.44
CA ASN A 87 -17.07 3.63 15.34
C ASN A 87 -18.58 3.62 15.02
N PRO A 88 -19.03 3.04 13.89
CA PRO A 88 -20.44 2.99 13.53
C PRO A 88 -21.30 2.20 14.54
N LEU A 89 -20.67 1.54 15.52
CA LEU A 89 -21.34 0.85 16.62
C LEU A 89 -21.94 1.81 17.67
N ASP A 90 -21.34 2.98 17.93
CA ASP A 90 -21.83 3.88 18.99
C ASP A 90 -23.18 4.53 18.63
N ALA A 91 -23.46 4.73 17.33
CA ALA A 91 -24.73 5.25 16.84
C ALA A 91 -25.90 4.27 17.02
N LEU A 92 -25.62 2.97 17.14
CA LEU A 92 -26.63 1.93 17.33
C LEU A 92 -27.10 1.80 18.78
N PHE A 93 -26.25 2.15 19.76
CA PHE A 93 -26.58 1.99 21.19
C PHE A 93 -27.46 3.09 21.79
N ASN A 94 -27.61 4.24 21.13
CA ASN A 94 -28.36 5.37 21.71
C ASN A 94 -29.86 5.42 21.33
N LYS A 95 -30.40 4.36 20.70
CA LYS A 95 -31.82 4.29 20.31
C LYS A 95 -32.74 3.63 21.36
N THR A 96 -32.38 3.66 22.64
CA THR A 96 -33.15 2.93 23.69
C THR A 96 -33.62 3.74 24.90
N LYS A 97 -33.63 5.08 24.88
CA LYS A 97 -34.27 5.85 25.96
C LYS A 97 -35.05 7.09 25.49
N LYS A 98 -36.16 6.89 24.77
CA LYS A 98 -37.30 7.84 24.82
C LYS A 98 -38.58 7.17 24.29
N ALA A 99 -39.22 6.38 25.14
CA ALA A 99 -40.62 6.02 24.94
C ALA A 99 -41.31 6.03 26.31
N ARG A 100 -42.46 6.73 26.35
CA ARG A 100 -43.46 6.80 27.43
C ARG A 100 -43.19 7.82 28.54
N HIS A 101 -43.52 9.09 28.26
CA HIS A 101 -44.21 9.90 29.27
C HIS A 101 -45.65 9.37 29.37
N GLY A 102 -46.09 9.14 30.60
CA GLY A 102 -47.45 8.71 30.94
C GLY A 102 -48.46 9.85 30.84
N ASN A 103 -49.73 9.44 30.84
CA ASN A 103 -50.90 10.24 31.19
C ASN A 103 -50.78 10.78 32.62
#